data_AF-A0A3S1AIY0-F1
#
_entry.id   AF-A0A3S1AIY0-F1
#
_cell.length_a   1.000
_cell.length_b   1.000
_cell.length_c   1.000
_cell.angle_alpha   90.00
_cell.angle_beta   90.00
_cell.angle_gamma   90.00
#
_symmetry.space_group_name_H-M   'P 1'
#
loop_
_entity.id
_entity.type
_entity.pdbx_description
1 polymer ?
#
loop_
_entity_poly.entity_id
_entity_poly.type
_entity_poly.pdbx_seq_one_letter_code
_entity_poly.pdbx_strand_id
1 'polypeptide(L)'
;MRETRANNATYERFPMADKIILARWETIHQVSIIERTAVVMTHNYLDDIEIVKMLLLSSKRCVGVFGSKQRIERLLADLRAVETVYTDKMLEKLHAPIGVDIGAENSEEIAMAMIAEVQAVRTNRNASFLKNRKKPIHSSVIGTLSASQDLILLS
;
A
#
# COMPACT_ATOMS: atom_id res chain seq x y z
N MET A 1 18.84 -11.00 -4.64
CA MET A 1 18.26 -11.34 -5.96
C MET A 1 17.88 -10.03 -6.63
N ARG A 2 18.45 -9.68 -7.80
CA ARG A 2 18.32 -8.36 -8.45
C ARG A 2 17.16 -8.40 -9.47
N GLU A 3 16.02 -7.81 -9.14
CA GLU A 3 14.80 -7.84 -9.97
C GLU A 3 14.65 -6.62 -10.90
N THR A 4 15.75 -6.22 -11.55
CA THR A 4 15.76 -5.24 -12.66
C THR A 4 16.18 -5.89 -13.97
N ARG A 5 15.70 -7.12 -14.23
CA ARG A 5 15.81 -7.77 -15.53
C ARG A 5 14.43 -7.84 -16.16
N ALA A 6 14.25 -7.21 -17.32
CA ALA A 6 13.02 -7.25 -18.11
C ALA A 6 12.45 -8.67 -18.32
N ASN A 7 13.32 -9.68 -18.28
CA ASN A 7 12.95 -11.10 -18.41
C ASN A 7 12.09 -11.66 -17.27
N ASN A 8 11.98 -10.97 -16.13
CA ASN A 8 11.26 -11.48 -14.96
C ASN A 8 9.82 -10.96 -14.84
N ALA A 9 9.43 -9.94 -15.60
CA ALA A 9 8.10 -9.35 -15.56
C ALA A 9 7.31 -9.81 -16.80
N THR A 10 6.93 -11.08 -16.82
CA THR A 10 6.21 -11.73 -17.92
C THR A 10 4.89 -12.31 -17.43
N TYR A 11 3.90 -12.43 -18.33
CA TYR A 11 2.63 -13.08 -18.00
C TYR A 11 2.77 -14.59 -17.77
N GLU A 12 3.87 -15.19 -18.22
CA GLU A 12 4.18 -16.59 -17.87
C GLU A 12 4.47 -16.72 -16.37
N ARG A 13 5.19 -15.76 -15.77
CA ARG A 13 5.49 -15.73 -14.34
C ARG A 13 4.32 -15.18 -13.50
N PHE A 14 3.55 -14.24 -14.06
CA PHE A 14 2.43 -13.59 -13.39
C PHE A 14 1.12 -13.71 -14.22
N PRO A 15 0.59 -14.93 -14.40
CA PRO A 15 -0.57 -15.17 -15.25
C PRO A 15 -1.86 -14.51 -14.73
N MET A 16 -1.91 -14.20 -13.44
CA MET A 16 -3.07 -13.55 -12.80
C MET A 16 -2.97 -12.02 -12.76
N ALA A 17 -1.87 -11.42 -13.24
CA ALA A 17 -1.75 -9.97 -13.27
C ALA A 17 -2.66 -9.40 -14.38
N ASP A 18 -3.49 -8.41 -14.04
CA ASP A 18 -4.29 -7.71 -15.05
C ASP A 18 -3.42 -6.96 -16.05
N LYS A 19 -2.30 -6.39 -15.55
CA LYS A 19 -1.32 -5.65 -16.34
C LYS A 19 0.08 -5.83 -15.77
N ILE A 20 1.05 -6.01 -16.66
CA ILE A 20 2.48 -5.95 -16.34
C ILE A 20 3.09 -4.78 -17.12
N ILE A 21 3.69 -3.84 -16.40
CA ILE A 21 4.28 -2.63 -16.98
C ILE A 21 5.75 -2.57 -16.56
N LEU A 22 6.64 -2.58 -17.55
CA LEU A 22 8.06 -2.34 -17.34
C LEU A 22 8.29 -0.84 -17.29
N ALA A 23 8.51 -0.32 -16.09
CA ALA A 23 8.83 1.07 -15.85
C ALA A 23 10.05 1.17 -14.94
N ARG A 24 10.84 2.22 -15.14
CA ARG A 24 11.81 2.67 -14.13
C ARG A 24 11.16 3.66 -13.19
N TRP A 25 11.74 3.90 -12.02
CA TRP A 25 11.20 4.84 -11.04
C TRP A 25 11.03 6.25 -11.64
N GLU A 26 11.92 6.67 -12.56
CA GLU A 26 11.82 7.97 -13.22
C GLU A 26 10.59 8.08 -14.12
N THR A 27 10.11 6.96 -14.66
CA THR A 27 8.99 6.90 -15.62
C THR A 27 7.67 6.44 -14.99
N ILE A 28 7.68 6.03 -13.72
CA ILE A 28 6.51 5.42 -13.08
C ILE A 28 5.33 6.40 -12.94
N HIS A 29 5.60 7.71 -12.92
CA HIS A 29 4.59 8.76 -12.93
C HIS A 29 3.71 8.76 -14.21
N GLN A 30 4.20 8.17 -15.31
CA GLN A 30 3.46 8.04 -16.57
C GLN A 30 2.46 6.87 -16.51
N VAL A 31 2.62 5.97 -15.52
CA VAL A 31 1.70 4.86 -15.30
C VAL A 31 0.53 5.39 -14.49
N SER A 32 -0.68 5.30 -15.07
CA SER A 32 -1.89 5.61 -14.32
C SER A 32 -2.15 4.53 -13.28
N ILE A 33 -1.68 4.78 -12.05
CA ILE A 33 -2.00 3.93 -10.90
C ILE A 33 -3.35 4.45 -10.38
N ILE A 34 -4.44 3.76 -10.68
CA ILE A 34 -5.79 4.15 -10.24
C ILE A 34 -6.12 3.51 -8.87
N GLU A 35 -5.48 2.38 -8.56
CA GLU A 35 -5.80 1.57 -7.38
C GLU A 35 -5.51 2.25 -6.05
N ARG A 36 -6.33 1.99 -5.02
CA ARG A 36 -6.20 2.67 -3.73
C ARG A 36 -5.04 2.19 -2.86
N THR A 37 -4.39 1.09 -3.26
CA THR A 37 -3.27 0.45 -2.56
C THR A 37 -2.11 0.27 -3.51
N ALA A 38 -0.89 0.51 -3.04
CA ALA A 38 0.34 0.20 -3.74
C ALA A 38 1.33 -0.45 -2.77
N VAL A 39 2.11 -1.43 -3.24
CA VAL A 39 3.18 -2.06 -2.46
C VAL A 39 4.50 -1.93 -3.21
N VAL A 40 5.53 -1.46 -2.53
CA VAL A 40 6.87 -1.17 -3.07
C VAL A 40 7.85 -2.22 -2.58
N MET A 41 8.51 -2.90 -3.53
CA MET A 41 9.45 -4.00 -3.25
C MET A 41 10.48 -4.18 -4.39
N THR A 42 11.16 -3.10 -4.82
CA THR A 42 12.14 -3.20 -5.92
C THR A 42 13.45 -3.88 -5.52
N HIS A 43 13.64 -4.11 -4.21
CA HIS A 43 14.89 -4.50 -3.55
C HIS A 43 16.03 -3.47 -3.65
N ASN A 44 15.88 -2.38 -4.43
CA ASN A 44 16.81 -1.25 -4.48
C ASN A 44 16.31 -0.12 -3.56
N TYR A 45 17.13 0.30 -2.61
CA TYR A 45 16.73 1.30 -1.64
C TYR A 45 16.43 2.67 -2.27
N LEU A 46 17.23 3.08 -3.25
CA LEU A 46 17.06 4.37 -3.92
C LEU A 46 15.81 4.39 -4.79
N ASP A 47 15.51 3.30 -5.48
CA ASP A 47 14.29 3.20 -6.28
C ASP A 47 13.05 3.18 -5.36
N ASP A 48 13.08 2.40 -4.28
CA ASP A 48 11.97 2.33 -3.32
C ASP A 48 11.65 3.69 -2.69
N ILE A 49 12.65 4.45 -2.24
CA ILE A 49 12.39 5.74 -1.58
C ILE A 49 11.78 6.74 -2.56
N GLU A 50 12.24 6.81 -3.80
CA GLU A 50 11.67 7.72 -4.81
C GLU A 50 10.24 7.33 -5.21
N ILE A 51 9.96 6.02 -5.34
CA ILE A 51 8.59 5.55 -5.59
C ILE A 51 7.68 5.89 -4.41
N VAL A 52 8.13 5.67 -3.18
CA VAL A 52 7.34 5.98 -1.97
C VAL A 52 7.05 7.48 -1.88
N LYS A 53 8.05 8.33 -2.09
CA LYS A 53 7.89 9.80 -2.14
C LYS A 53 6.77 10.19 -3.10
N MET A 54 6.80 9.67 -4.33
CA MET A 54 5.76 9.93 -5.32
C MET A 54 4.38 9.41 -4.87
N LEU A 55 4.30 8.19 -4.33
CA LEU A 55 3.04 7.59 -3.90
C LEU A 55 2.40 8.31 -2.71
N LEU A 56 3.19 8.82 -1.76
CA LEU A 56 2.68 9.55 -0.59
C LEU A 56 1.98 10.86 -0.99
N LEU A 57 2.44 11.52 -2.05
CA LEU A 57 1.83 12.72 -2.62
C LEU A 57 0.50 12.46 -3.32
N SER A 58 0.16 11.19 -3.59
CA SER A 58 -1.06 10.81 -4.30
C SER A 58 -2.23 10.48 -3.36
N SER A 59 -3.42 10.29 -3.95
CA SER A 59 -4.67 10.01 -3.22
C SER A 59 -4.81 8.56 -2.69
N LYS A 60 -3.70 7.80 -2.63
CA LYS A 60 -3.70 6.41 -2.16
C LYS A 60 -4.11 6.34 -0.69
N ARG A 61 -4.77 5.23 -0.35
CA ARG A 61 -5.16 4.91 1.03
C ARG A 61 -4.11 4.09 1.77
N CYS A 62 -3.33 3.30 1.03
CA CYS A 62 -2.33 2.40 1.61
C CYS A 62 -1.10 2.38 0.68
N VAL A 63 0.05 2.75 1.23
CA VAL A 63 1.36 2.60 0.58
C VAL A 63 2.17 1.63 1.43
N GLY A 64 2.34 0.41 0.94
CA GLY A 64 3.13 -0.63 1.60
C GLY A 64 4.59 -0.59 1.17
N VAL A 65 5.50 -0.84 2.09
CA VAL A 65 6.92 -1.08 1.77
C VAL A 65 7.34 -2.40 2.39
N PHE A 66 7.89 -3.30 1.59
CA PHE A 66 8.45 -4.55 2.07
C PHE A 66 9.96 -4.40 2.35
N GLY A 67 10.44 -4.93 3.46
CA GLY A 67 11.87 -4.93 3.78
C GLY A 67 12.18 -5.14 5.27
N SER A 68 13.47 -5.24 5.59
CA SER A 68 13.92 -5.38 6.97
C SER A 68 13.58 -4.14 7.80
N LYS A 69 13.41 -4.33 9.11
CA LYS A 69 13.13 -3.24 10.07
C LYS A 69 14.13 -2.08 9.93
N GLN A 70 15.43 -2.39 9.85
CA GLN A 70 16.48 -1.39 9.68
C GLN A 70 16.34 -0.58 8.39
N ARG A 71 15.97 -1.23 7.27
CA ARG A 71 15.74 -0.54 5.99
C ARG A 71 14.56 0.42 6.09
N ILE A 72 13.50 -0.01 6.76
CA ILE A 72 12.30 0.80 6.98
C ILE A 72 12.59 1.99 7.90
N GLU A 73 13.31 1.79 9.01
CA GLU A 73 13.69 2.87 9.92
C GLU A 73 14.48 3.96 9.19
N ARG A 74 15.42 3.57 8.33
CA ARG A 74 16.16 4.50 7.47
C ARG A 74 15.24 5.23 6.49
N LEU A 75 14.32 4.52 5.83
CA LEU A 75 13.34 5.13 4.92
C LEU A 75 12.47 6.18 5.62
N LEU A 76 11.99 5.88 6.83
CA LEU A 76 11.20 6.81 7.63
C LEU A 76 12.02 8.03 8.06
N ALA A 77 13.28 7.84 8.44
CA ALA A 77 14.18 8.93 8.80
C ALA A 77 14.43 9.87 7.60
N ASP A 78 14.70 9.31 6.41
CA ASP A 78 14.95 10.09 5.19
C ASP A 78 13.70 10.86 4.73
N LEU A 79 12.49 10.28 4.89
CA LEU A 79 11.23 10.98 4.60
C LEU A 79 10.98 12.13 5.59
N ARG A 80 11.20 11.88 6.89
CA ARG A 80 11.07 12.91 7.93
C ARG A 80 12.12 13.99 7.81
N ALA A 81 13.31 13.74 7.27
CA ALA A 81 14.29 14.80 7.05
C ALA A 81 13.79 15.89 6.06
N VAL A 82 12.71 15.62 5.31
CA VAL A 82 12.07 16.53 4.36
C VAL A 82 10.65 16.90 4.82
N GLU A 83 10.48 17.28 6.10
CA GLU A 83 9.17 17.57 6.73
C GLU A 83 8.32 18.60 5.97
N THR A 84 8.95 19.50 5.21
CA THR A 84 8.26 20.50 4.38
C THR A 84 7.41 19.87 3.27
N VAL A 85 7.64 18.60 2.94
CA VAL A 85 6.96 17.88 1.85
C VAL A 85 6.08 16.74 2.37
N TYR A 86 6.52 16.00 3.41
CA TYR A 86 5.80 14.83 3.93
C TYR A 86 5.28 15.05 5.34
N THR A 87 4.00 15.40 5.45
CA THR A 87 3.32 15.56 6.75
C THR A 87 3.11 14.22 7.46
N ASP A 88 2.95 14.24 8.80
CA ASP A 88 2.60 13.05 9.59
C ASP A 88 1.37 12.32 9.06
N LYS A 89 0.34 13.06 8.65
CA LYS A 89 -0.89 12.50 8.06
C LYS A 89 -0.64 11.75 6.75
N MET A 90 0.40 12.13 6.00
CA MET A 90 0.79 11.37 4.79
C MET A 90 1.54 10.12 5.20
N LEU A 91 2.41 10.21 6.21
CA LEU A 91 3.15 9.06 6.74
C LEU A 91 2.23 8.03 7.42
N GLU A 92 1.05 8.42 7.92
CA GLU A 92 0.02 7.47 8.40
C GLU A 92 -0.47 6.49 7.32
N LYS A 93 -0.34 6.84 6.04
CA LYS A 93 -0.68 5.94 4.92
C LYS A 93 0.40 4.89 4.66
N LEU A 94 1.57 5.04 5.26
CA LEU A 94 2.75 4.22 5.01
C LEU A 94 2.73 2.99 5.92
N HIS A 95 2.59 1.82 5.33
CA HIS A 95 2.65 0.52 5.99
C HIS A 95 4.02 -0.08 5.74
N ALA A 96 4.93 0.13 6.68
CA ALA A 96 6.34 -0.21 6.51
C ALA A 96 6.90 -0.75 7.84
N PRO A 97 7.32 -2.03 7.91
CA PRO A 97 7.11 -3.05 6.89
C PRO A 97 5.61 -3.37 6.71
N ILE A 98 5.20 -3.66 5.48
CA ILE A 98 3.85 -4.17 5.21
C ILE A 98 3.78 -5.67 5.52
N GLY A 99 2.75 -6.07 6.24
CA GLY A 99 2.40 -7.42 6.66
C GLY A 99 1.88 -7.45 8.10
N VAL A 100 0.91 -8.32 8.37
CA VAL A 100 0.53 -8.68 9.75
C VAL A 100 1.49 -9.74 10.31
N ASP A 101 1.76 -9.67 11.61
CA ASP A 101 2.58 -10.68 12.28
C ASP A 101 1.79 -11.99 12.44
N ILE A 102 2.01 -12.90 11.49
CA ILE A 102 1.46 -14.27 11.48
C ILE A 102 2.56 -15.33 11.60
N GLY A 103 3.79 -14.93 11.92
CA GLY A 103 4.95 -15.84 11.91
C GLY A 103 5.35 -16.31 10.50
N ALA A 104 5.21 -15.45 9.49
CA ALA A 104 5.52 -15.79 8.10
C ALA A 104 7.03 -16.01 7.87
N GLU A 105 7.40 -17.13 7.24
CA GLU A 105 8.78 -17.48 6.91
C GLU A 105 9.02 -17.59 5.39
N ASN A 106 8.05 -18.15 4.65
CA ASN A 106 8.15 -18.35 3.20
C ASN A 106 7.39 -17.27 2.40
N SER A 107 7.54 -17.31 1.08
CA SER A 107 7.02 -16.25 0.20
C SER A 107 5.48 -16.20 0.19
N GLU A 108 4.84 -17.36 0.29
CA GLU A 108 3.40 -17.53 0.30
C GLU A 108 2.79 -16.97 1.59
N GLU A 109 3.42 -17.26 2.74
CA GLU A 109 3.03 -16.71 4.04
C GLU A 109 3.25 -15.20 4.10
N ILE A 110 4.37 -14.71 3.57
CA ILE A 110 4.64 -13.27 3.49
C ILE A 110 3.57 -12.58 2.64
N ALA A 111 3.23 -13.14 1.48
CA ALA A 111 2.16 -12.60 0.64
C ALA A 111 0.81 -12.59 1.37
N MET A 112 0.48 -13.65 2.10
CA MET A 112 -0.74 -13.71 2.91
C MET A 112 -0.76 -12.64 4.00
N ALA A 113 0.36 -12.42 4.69
CA ALA A 113 0.51 -11.37 5.69
C ALA A 113 0.25 -9.97 5.09
N MET A 114 0.80 -9.68 3.90
CA MET A 114 0.59 -8.41 3.21
C MET A 114 -0.87 -8.23 2.81
N ILE A 115 -1.48 -9.24 2.19
CA ILE A 115 -2.88 -9.18 1.71
C ILE A 115 -3.83 -8.99 2.90
N ALA A 116 -3.58 -9.66 4.03
CA ALA A 116 -4.37 -9.50 5.23
C ALA A 116 -4.29 -8.07 5.79
N GLU A 117 -3.12 -7.43 5.81
CA GLU A 117 -3.00 -6.02 6.21
C GLU A 117 -3.72 -5.10 5.24
N VAL A 118 -3.49 -5.24 3.92
CA VAL A 118 -4.16 -4.45 2.88
C VAL A 118 -5.67 -4.51 3.06
N GLN A 119 -6.21 -5.69 3.32
CA GLN A 119 -7.65 -5.85 3.47
C GLN A 119 -8.18 -5.28 4.80
N ALA A 120 -7.37 -5.35 5.87
CA ALA A 120 -7.69 -4.68 7.12
C ALA A 120 -7.76 -3.15 6.94
N VAL A 121 -6.78 -2.55 6.26
CA VAL A 121 -6.79 -1.11 5.92
C VAL A 121 -8.01 -0.75 5.09
N ARG A 122 -8.31 -1.52 4.03
CA ARG A 122 -9.48 -1.29 3.16
C ARG A 122 -10.81 -1.34 3.91
N THR A 123 -10.91 -2.17 4.95
CA THR A 123 -12.13 -2.35 5.75
C THR A 123 -12.12 -1.58 7.07
N ASN A 124 -11.11 -0.72 7.28
CA ASN A 124 -10.87 0.02 8.52
C ASN A 124 -10.84 -0.89 9.76
N ARG A 125 -10.03 -1.95 9.67
CA ARG A 125 -9.78 -2.96 10.70
C ARG A 125 -8.28 -3.06 10.98
N ASN A 126 -7.93 -3.79 12.03
CA ASN A 126 -6.56 -3.93 12.53
C ASN A 126 -5.98 -5.35 12.38
N ALA A 127 -6.65 -6.23 11.62
CA ALA A 127 -6.26 -7.64 11.43
C ALA A 127 -6.01 -8.45 12.73
N SER A 128 -6.66 -8.10 13.84
CA SER A 128 -6.55 -8.84 15.10
C SER A 128 -7.38 -10.13 15.11
N PHE A 129 -7.10 -11.03 16.07
CA PHE A 129 -7.85 -12.27 16.23
C PHE A 129 -9.34 -12.01 16.49
N LEU A 130 -10.21 -12.63 15.68
CA LEU A 130 -11.66 -12.47 15.77
C LEU A 130 -12.24 -12.85 17.15
N LYS A 131 -11.64 -13.83 17.85
CA LYS A 131 -12.07 -14.21 19.21
C LYS A 131 -11.96 -13.07 20.23
N ASN A 132 -11.10 -12.08 19.98
CA ASN A 132 -10.92 -10.92 20.85
C ASN A 132 -11.90 -9.77 20.51
N ARG A 133 -12.71 -9.92 19.46
CA ARG A 133 -13.62 -8.88 18.99
C ARG A 133 -14.88 -8.85 19.85
N LYS A 134 -15.16 -7.68 20.43
CA LYS A 134 -16.39 -7.44 21.22
C LYS A 134 -17.63 -7.10 20.38
N LYS A 135 -17.44 -6.68 19.12
CA LYS A 135 -18.51 -6.28 18.19
C LYS A 135 -18.88 -7.44 17.24
N PRO A 136 -20.13 -7.54 16.74
CA PRO A 136 -20.52 -8.55 15.75
C PRO A 136 -19.62 -8.53 14.51
N ILE A 137 -19.35 -9.69 13.88
CA ILE A 137 -18.41 -9.82 12.75
C ILE A 137 -18.82 -8.95 11.56
N HIS A 138 -20.11 -9.00 11.24
CA HIS A 138 -20.75 -8.14 10.27
C HIS A 138 -21.49 -7.04 11.03
N SER A 139 -21.07 -5.80 10.84
CA SER A 139 -21.95 -4.67 11.11
C SER A 139 -22.91 -4.61 9.92
N SER A 140 -24.19 -4.87 10.12
CA SER A 140 -25.21 -4.51 9.14
C SER A 140 -25.00 -3.03 8.83
N VAL A 141 -24.55 -2.74 7.62
CA VAL A 141 -24.65 -1.39 7.10
C VAL A 141 -26.15 -1.19 6.91
N ILE A 142 -26.83 -0.71 7.95
CA ILE A 142 -28.09 -0.01 7.72
C ILE A 142 -27.62 1.22 6.94
N GLY A 143 -27.79 1.17 5.63
CA GLY A 143 -27.62 2.32 4.78
C GLY A 143 -28.61 3.37 5.26
N THR A 144 -28.18 4.26 6.14
CA THR A 144 -28.76 5.58 6.20
C THR A 144 -28.40 6.23 4.88
N LEU A 145 -29.33 6.12 3.93
CA LEU A 145 -29.56 7.15 2.93
C LEU A 145 -29.71 8.47 3.71
N SER A 146 -28.60 9.15 3.98
CA SER A 146 -28.63 10.57 4.26
C SER A 146 -29.00 11.22 2.94
N ALA A 147 -30.30 11.47 2.78
CA ALA A 147 -30.79 12.46 1.85
C ALA A 147 -30.15 13.80 2.24
N SER A 148 -29.03 14.13 1.62
CA SER A 148 -28.54 15.50 1.53
C SER A 148 -28.70 15.90 0.07
N GLN A 149 -29.84 16.52 -0.17
CA GLN A 149 -30.03 17.43 -1.30
C GLN A 149 -28.89 18.44 -1.27
N ASP A 150 -27.99 18.40 -2.24
CA ASP A 150 -27.29 19.60 -2.69
C ASP A 150 -27.65 19.78 -4.17
N LEU A 151 -28.73 20.53 -4.34
CA LEU A 151 -29.10 21.20 -5.57
C LEU A 151 -27.92 22.10 -5.97
N ILE A 152 -27.20 21.76 -7.04
CA ILE A 152 -26.39 22.74 -7.76
C ILE A 152 -27.31 23.37 -8.80
N LEU A 153 -27.94 24.49 -8.43
CA LEU A 153 -28.45 25.47 -9.38
C LEU A 153 -27.23 26.26 -9.88
N LEU A 154 -26.87 26.03 -11.15
CA LEU A 154 -26.01 26.96 -11.89
C LEU A 154 -26.86 28.18 -12.26
N SER A 155 -26.48 29.34 -11.72
CA SER A 155 -26.71 30.65 -12.34
C SER A 155 -25.36 31.21 -12.76
#